data_AF-N9DGC9-F1
#
_entry.id   AF-N9DGC9-F1
#
_cell.length_a   1.000
_cell.length_b   1.000
_cell.length_c   1.000
_cell.angle_alpha   90.00
_cell.angle_beta   90.00
_cell.angle_gamma   90.00
#
_symmetry.space_group_name_H-M   'P 1'
#
loop_
_entity.id
_entity.type
_entity.pdbx_description
1 polymer ?
#
loop_
_entity_poly.entity_id
_entity_poly.type
_entity_poly.pdbx_seq_one_letter_code
_entity_poly.pdbx_strand_id
1 'polypeptide(L)'
;MNKFLKFAISLTMLPMMVACKAETETVDLSFMVYNYTTEELGQLQVNGKGSTIVEAAERLGSVGGSGTACCAHLLANSDTAEVSFYTDHGEGYKQYHIKVPVENLKDTPRSFAVLHYFPNNTGVIEVSMRWPSFRKDLFDQALAEKSKSITLSSPQMWNSIPENEAARKQFPD
;
A
#
# COMPACT_ATOMS: atom_id res chain seq x y z
N MET A 1 -68.48 -7.47 27.76
CA MET A 1 -67.34 -8.36 27.43
C MET A 1 -66.77 -7.97 26.07
N ASN A 2 -65.48 -7.68 26.06
CA ASN A 2 -64.79 -6.72 25.18
C ASN A 2 -64.65 -7.15 23.72
N LYS A 3 -65.20 -6.34 22.79
CA LYS A 3 -64.79 -6.35 21.37
C LYS A 3 -63.45 -5.63 21.12
N PHE A 4 -62.84 -5.05 22.16
CA PHE A 4 -61.52 -4.42 22.12
C PHE A 4 -60.34 -5.41 22.24
N LEU A 5 -60.58 -6.71 22.38
CA LEU A 5 -59.54 -7.73 22.68
C LEU A 5 -59.14 -8.62 21.49
N LYS A 6 -59.37 -8.20 20.24
CA LYS A 6 -58.98 -9.00 19.05
C LYS A 6 -58.04 -8.30 18.06
N PHE A 7 -57.58 -7.08 18.36
CA PHE A 7 -56.69 -6.32 17.48
C PHE A 7 -55.30 -6.04 18.08
N ALA A 8 -54.97 -6.65 19.23
CA ALA A 8 -53.71 -6.43 19.94
C ALA A 8 -52.63 -7.50 19.65
N ILE A 9 -52.65 -8.14 18.47
CA ILE A 9 -51.65 -9.15 18.08
C ILE A 9 -51.26 -8.92 16.61
N SER A 10 -50.67 -7.77 16.28
CA SER A 10 -50.01 -7.60 14.97
C SER A 10 -49.18 -6.31 14.91
N LEU A 11 -48.24 -6.13 15.84
CA LEU A 11 -47.14 -5.17 15.71
C LEU A 11 -46.28 -5.39 16.96
N THR A 12 -45.27 -6.26 16.95
CA THR A 12 -43.92 -5.82 16.58
C THR A 12 -43.00 -7.05 16.67
N MET A 13 -43.06 -7.95 15.69
CA MET A 13 -41.87 -8.74 15.35
C MET A 13 -40.98 -7.82 14.51
N LEU A 14 -40.24 -6.94 15.18
CA LEU A 14 -39.09 -6.28 14.58
C LEU A 14 -38.00 -7.35 14.57
N PRO A 15 -37.60 -7.93 13.42
CA PRO A 15 -36.40 -8.73 13.42
C PRO A 15 -35.28 -7.78 13.82
N MET A 16 -34.59 -8.10 14.91
CA MET A 16 -33.27 -7.57 15.18
C MET A 16 -32.43 -7.95 13.97
N MET A 17 -32.36 -7.05 13.00
CA MET A 17 -31.30 -7.03 12.00
C MET A 17 -30.04 -6.76 12.80
N VAL A 18 -29.49 -7.81 13.39
CA VAL A 18 -28.11 -7.82 13.84
C VAL A 18 -27.36 -7.55 12.56
N ALA A 19 -26.94 -6.30 12.37
CA ALA A 19 -25.99 -5.96 11.34
C ALA A 19 -24.76 -6.81 11.64
N CYS A 20 -24.67 -7.98 11.00
CA CYS A 20 -23.41 -8.67 10.86
C CYS A 20 -22.50 -7.64 10.21
N LYS A 21 -21.62 -7.02 11.01
CA LYS A 21 -20.39 -6.47 10.46
C LYS A 21 -19.78 -7.65 9.71
N ALA A 22 -19.87 -7.62 8.38
CA ALA A 22 -19.01 -8.46 7.58
C ALA A 22 -17.61 -8.11 8.06
N GLU A 23 -16.96 -9.01 8.78
CA GLU A 23 -15.55 -8.87 9.09
C GLU A 23 -14.88 -8.76 7.74
N THR A 24 -14.42 -7.54 7.43
CA THR A 24 -13.57 -7.31 6.27
C THR A 24 -12.36 -8.21 6.47
N GLU A 25 -12.31 -9.28 5.69
CA GLU A 25 -11.22 -10.24 5.74
C GLU A 25 -9.91 -9.47 5.52
N THR A 26 -9.01 -9.58 6.48
CA THR A 26 -7.71 -8.91 6.46
C THR A 26 -6.63 -9.96 6.25
N VAL A 27 -5.58 -9.56 5.53
CA VAL A 27 -4.41 -10.40 5.30
C VAL A 27 -3.18 -9.65 5.76
N ASP A 28 -2.39 -10.34 6.58
CA ASP A 28 -1.16 -9.83 7.15
C ASP A 28 0.02 -10.37 6.37
N LEU A 29 0.80 -9.47 5.78
CA LEU A 29 1.96 -9.82 4.96
C LEU A 29 3.23 -9.21 5.54
N SER A 30 4.37 -9.87 5.31
CA SER A 30 5.67 -9.26 5.56
C SER A 30 5.77 -7.97 4.76
N PHE A 31 6.10 -6.88 5.43
CA PHE A 31 6.02 -5.55 4.86
C PHE A 31 7.40 -4.96 4.62
N MET A 32 7.56 -4.33 3.48
CA MET A 32 8.79 -3.64 3.10
C MET A 32 8.46 -2.31 2.48
N VAL A 33 9.39 -1.37 2.57
CA VAL A 33 9.25 -0.08 1.91
C VAL A 33 10.49 0.20 1.09
N TYR A 34 10.27 0.59 -0.16
CA TYR A 34 11.25 1.25 -1.00
C TYR A 34 10.89 2.72 -1.11
N ASN A 35 11.74 3.56 -0.53
CA ASN A 35 11.60 5.00 -0.50
C ASN A 35 12.48 5.64 -1.58
N TYR A 36 11.83 6.28 -2.55
CA TYR A 36 12.50 6.95 -3.66
C TYR A 36 12.69 8.46 -3.42
N THR A 37 12.37 8.93 -2.23
CA THR A 37 12.54 10.32 -1.82
C THR A 37 13.80 10.48 -0.97
N THR A 38 14.34 11.70 -0.93
CA THR A 38 15.49 12.03 -0.07
C THR A 38 15.08 12.38 1.35
N GLU A 39 13.89 11.97 1.77
CA GLU A 39 13.30 12.28 3.06
C GLU A 39 13.03 10.98 3.80
N GLU A 40 13.33 10.95 5.09
CA GLU A 40 13.05 9.79 5.94
C GLU A 40 11.54 9.69 6.22
N LEU A 41 11.00 8.47 6.26
CA LEU A 41 9.61 8.23 6.64
C LEU A 41 9.57 7.56 8.01
N GLY A 42 9.15 8.31 9.01
CA GLY A 42 9.01 7.81 10.37
C GLY A 42 7.63 7.21 10.63
N GLN A 43 7.60 6.14 11.43
CA GLN A 43 6.38 5.48 11.90
C GLN A 43 5.37 5.20 10.78
N LEU A 44 5.84 4.65 9.66
CA LEU A 44 4.99 4.33 8.53
C LEU A 44 4.05 3.17 8.87
N GLN A 45 2.76 3.35 8.62
CA GLN A 45 1.68 2.42 8.92
C GLN A 45 0.81 2.19 7.69
N VAL A 46 0.26 0.98 7.58
CA VAL A 46 -0.72 0.62 6.55
C VAL A 46 -2.06 0.34 7.22
N ASN A 47 -3.10 1.03 6.80
CA ASN A 47 -4.44 0.99 7.38
C ASN A 47 -4.44 1.23 8.91
N GLY A 48 -3.56 2.13 9.38
CA GLY A 48 -3.41 2.47 10.80
C GLY A 48 -2.79 1.36 11.64
N LYS A 49 -2.07 0.44 11.01
CA LYS A 49 -1.42 -0.70 11.66
C LYS A 49 0.04 -0.87 11.18
N GLY A 50 0.83 -1.53 12.02
CA GLY A 50 2.27 -1.59 11.84
C GLY A 50 2.94 -0.26 12.17
N SER A 51 4.27 -0.28 12.27
CA SER A 51 5.08 0.93 12.38
C SER A 51 6.50 0.56 11.97
N THR A 52 7.00 1.18 10.91
CA THR A 52 8.40 1.04 10.51
C THR A 52 9.00 2.40 10.23
N ILE A 53 10.31 2.53 10.45
CA ILE A 53 11.08 3.69 10.03
C ILE A 53 11.74 3.31 8.71
N VAL A 54 11.68 4.21 7.75
CA VAL A 54 12.16 4.00 6.39
C VAL A 54 13.22 5.03 6.10
N GLU A 55 14.42 4.55 5.80
CA GLU A 55 15.54 5.43 5.47
C GLU A 55 15.25 6.24 4.20
N ALA A 56 15.79 7.45 4.16
CA ALA A 56 15.80 8.27 2.95
C ALA A 56 16.67 7.63 1.87
N ALA A 57 16.34 7.88 0.60
CA ALA A 57 17.29 7.69 -0.47
C ALA A 57 18.45 8.69 -0.30
N GLU A 58 19.69 8.22 -0.48
CA GLU A 58 20.88 9.08 -0.42
C GLU A 58 20.78 10.29 -1.38
N ARG A 59 20.14 10.08 -2.54
CA ARG A 59 19.89 11.10 -3.55
C ARG A 59 18.70 10.72 -4.42
N LEU A 60 18.18 11.67 -5.19
CA LEU A 60 17.21 11.36 -6.24
C LEU A 60 17.81 10.36 -7.25
N GLY A 61 17.03 9.32 -7.55
CA GLY A 61 17.46 8.20 -8.41
C GLY A 61 18.20 7.07 -7.70
N SER A 62 18.28 7.09 -6.37
CA SER A 62 18.60 5.92 -5.54
C SER A 62 17.39 5.48 -4.72
N VAL A 63 17.55 4.43 -3.91
CA VAL A 63 16.48 3.84 -3.10
C VAL A 63 16.94 3.77 -1.66
N GLY A 64 16.22 4.45 -0.78
CA GLY A 64 16.23 4.16 0.65
C GLY A 64 15.23 3.06 0.94
N GLY A 65 15.34 2.42 2.09
CA GLY A 65 14.42 1.34 2.41
C GLY A 65 14.20 1.15 3.88
N SER A 66 13.22 0.33 4.18
CA SER A 66 13.14 -0.33 5.48
C SER A 66 13.71 -1.73 5.36
N GLY A 67 14.20 -2.28 6.47
CA GLY A 67 14.24 -3.74 6.61
C GLY A 67 12.85 -4.35 6.45
N THR A 68 12.75 -5.67 6.54
CA THR A 68 11.44 -6.34 6.58
C THR A 68 10.78 -6.10 7.94
N ALA A 69 9.61 -5.48 7.92
CA ALA A 69 8.75 -5.30 9.09
C ALA A 69 7.58 -6.29 9.05
N CYS A 70 6.96 -6.54 10.20
CA CYS A 70 5.63 -7.12 10.26
C CYS A 70 4.64 -6.06 10.77
N CYS A 71 3.44 -5.94 10.24
CA CYS A 71 2.91 -6.54 9.01
C CYS A 71 2.11 -5.47 8.28
N ALA A 72 1.97 -5.61 6.95
CA ALA A 72 1.01 -4.81 6.21
C ALA A 72 -0.35 -5.46 6.37
N HIS A 73 -1.28 -4.73 6.97
CA HIS A 73 -2.65 -5.18 7.17
C HIS A 73 -3.48 -4.74 5.97
N LEU A 74 -3.67 -5.63 5.00
CA LEU A 74 -4.42 -5.34 3.78
C LEU A 74 -5.83 -5.91 3.86
N LEU A 75 -6.81 -5.16 3.36
CA LEU A 75 -8.19 -5.64 3.21
C LEU A 75 -8.26 -6.50 1.94
N ALA A 76 -8.62 -7.79 2.08
CA ALA A 76 -8.51 -8.79 1.00
C ALA A 76 -9.22 -8.40 -0.31
N ASN A 77 -10.28 -7.60 -0.21
CA ASN A 77 -11.11 -7.18 -1.34
C ASN A 77 -10.93 -5.71 -1.74
N SER A 78 -9.99 -4.98 -1.12
CA SER A 78 -9.71 -3.58 -1.45
C SER A 78 -8.60 -3.47 -2.49
N ASP A 79 -8.82 -2.65 -3.51
CA ASP A 79 -7.80 -2.33 -4.52
C ASP A 79 -6.93 -1.13 -4.07
N THR A 80 -7.11 -0.65 -2.84
CA THR A 80 -6.36 0.48 -2.25
C THR A 80 -6.07 0.25 -0.76
N ALA A 81 -5.06 0.94 -0.24
CA ALA A 81 -4.75 0.99 1.18
C ALA A 81 -4.43 2.44 1.60
N GLU A 82 -4.77 2.76 2.85
CA GLU A 82 -4.36 4.01 3.46
C GLU A 82 -2.96 3.83 4.06
N VAL A 83 -2.03 4.71 3.75
CA VAL A 83 -0.69 4.73 4.32
C VAL A 83 -0.52 6.03 5.07
N SER A 84 -0.06 5.94 6.31
CA SER A 84 0.30 7.11 7.11
C SER A 84 1.76 7.04 7.52
N PHE A 85 2.42 8.19 7.56
CA PHE A 85 3.82 8.30 7.98
C PHE A 85 4.09 9.71 8.46
N TYR A 86 5.17 9.89 9.19
CA TYR A 86 5.69 11.19 9.55
C TYR A 86 6.92 11.50 8.71
N THR A 87 7.02 12.74 8.27
CA THR A 87 8.24 13.22 7.61
C THR A 87 8.33 14.74 7.74
N ASP A 88 9.49 15.30 7.39
CA ASP A 88 9.72 16.74 7.34
C ASP A 88 10.03 17.16 5.90
N HIS A 89 9.07 17.84 5.28
CA HIS A 89 9.20 18.44 3.94
C HIS A 89 9.70 19.89 3.99
N GLY A 90 10.40 20.28 5.06
CA GLY A 90 10.89 21.65 5.29
C GLY A 90 9.90 22.56 6.04
N GLU A 91 8.77 22.02 6.49
CA GLU A 91 7.78 22.73 7.32
C GLU A 91 7.67 22.15 8.73
N GLY A 92 8.63 21.33 9.13
CA GLY A 92 8.64 20.59 10.37
C GLY A 92 8.02 19.21 10.23
N TYR A 93 8.31 18.38 11.24
CA TYR A 93 7.89 16.99 11.30
C TYR A 93 6.36 16.88 11.50
N LYS A 94 5.66 16.40 10.48
CA LYS A 94 4.19 16.28 10.45
C LYS A 94 3.76 14.91 9.97
N GLN A 95 2.54 14.52 10.32
CA GLN A 95 1.93 13.29 9.82
C GLN A 95 1.27 13.54 8.46
N TYR A 96 1.49 12.63 7.53
CA TYR A 96 0.88 12.60 6.21
C TYR A 96 0.06 11.33 6.04
N HIS A 97 -0.97 11.44 5.21
CA HIS A 97 -1.85 10.34 4.84
C HIS A 97 -1.96 10.31 3.32
N ILE A 98 -1.68 9.15 2.74
CA ILE A 98 -1.82 8.92 1.31
C ILE A 98 -2.66 7.67 1.10
N LYS A 99 -3.43 7.68 0.02
CA LYS A 99 -4.13 6.49 -0.44
C LYS A 99 -3.41 5.94 -1.66
N VAL A 100 -2.96 4.69 -1.56
CA VAL A 100 -2.18 4.04 -2.62
C VAL A 100 -2.95 2.84 -3.18
N PRO A 101 -2.86 2.57 -4.49
CA PRO A 101 -3.40 1.34 -5.06
C PRO A 101 -2.63 0.13 -4.52
N VAL A 102 -3.33 -1.01 -4.45
CA VAL A 102 -2.77 -2.31 -4.09
C VAL A 102 -2.85 -3.21 -5.32
N GLU A 103 -1.70 -3.64 -5.82
CA GLU A 103 -1.59 -4.50 -6.99
C GLU A 103 -1.44 -5.97 -6.58
N ASN A 104 -1.92 -6.87 -7.43
CA ASN A 104 -1.72 -8.33 -7.34
C ASN A 104 -2.23 -9.02 -6.07
N LEU A 105 -3.05 -8.33 -5.26
CA LEU A 105 -3.60 -8.90 -4.03
C LEU A 105 -4.43 -10.16 -4.30
N LYS A 106 -5.29 -10.18 -5.32
CA LYS A 106 -6.22 -11.30 -5.57
C LYS A 106 -5.58 -12.46 -6.32
N ASP A 107 -4.55 -12.20 -7.13
CA ASP A 107 -4.12 -13.10 -8.20
C ASP A 107 -2.82 -13.87 -7.91
N THR A 108 -2.16 -13.60 -6.78
CA THR A 108 -0.83 -14.16 -6.47
C THR A 108 -0.83 -14.78 -5.07
N PRO A 109 -0.15 -15.92 -4.83
CA PRO A 109 0.11 -16.36 -3.46
C PRO A 109 0.90 -15.27 -2.71
N ARG A 110 0.59 -15.05 -1.44
CA ARG A 110 0.95 -13.81 -0.74
C ARG A 110 2.02 -14.07 0.31
N SER A 111 3.16 -13.41 0.20
CA SER A 111 4.22 -13.48 1.22
C SER A 111 4.71 -12.09 1.63
N PHE A 112 4.80 -11.19 0.66
CA PHE A 112 5.27 -9.82 0.84
C PHE A 112 4.22 -8.82 0.37
N ALA A 113 4.13 -7.71 1.09
CA ALA A 113 3.58 -6.45 0.62
C ALA A 113 4.72 -5.43 0.60
N VAL A 114 4.94 -4.78 -0.53
CA VAL A 114 6.02 -3.80 -0.67
C VAL A 114 5.45 -2.47 -1.10
N LEU A 115 5.61 -1.47 -0.24
CA LEU A 115 5.28 -0.09 -0.58
C LEU A 115 6.44 0.50 -1.37
N HIS A 116 6.16 0.86 -2.62
CA HIS A 116 7.00 1.75 -3.39
C HIS A 116 6.53 3.18 -3.15
N TYR A 117 7.26 3.97 -2.37
CA TYR A 117 6.92 5.35 -2.04
C TYR A 117 7.72 6.34 -2.88
N PHE A 118 7.03 7.09 -3.73
CA PHE A 118 7.60 7.98 -4.73
C PHE A 118 7.48 9.46 -4.32
N PRO A 119 8.23 10.35 -4.98
CA PRO A 119 8.04 11.79 -4.86
C PRO A 119 6.58 12.23 -5.08
N ASN A 120 6.23 13.41 -4.56
CA ASN A 120 4.89 14.00 -4.58
C ASN A 120 3.83 13.23 -3.76
N ASN A 121 4.25 12.52 -2.70
CA ASN A 121 3.36 11.79 -1.79
C ASN A 121 2.50 10.75 -2.52
N THR A 122 3.12 10.05 -3.46
CA THR A 122 2.48 8.98 -4.25
C THR A 122 3.14 7.64 -3.95
N GLY A 123 2.47 6.55 -4.27
CA GLY A 123 3.00 5.22 -4.04
C GLY A 123 2.11 4.12 -4.58
N VAL A 124 2.61 2.90 -4.52
CA VAL A 124 1.88 1.66 -4.84
C VAL A 124 2.30 0.59 -3.84
N ILE A 125 1.35 -0.22 -3.37
CA ILE A 125 1.66 -1.45 -2.65
C ILE A 125 1.58 -2.62 -3.64
N GLU A 126 2.71 -3.27 -3.87
CA GLU A 126 2.80 -4.50 -4.64
C GLU A 126 2.71 -5.71 -3.70
N VAL A 127 1.81 -6.65 -4.00
CA VAL A 127 1.74 -7.94 -3.30
C VAL A 127 2.42 -9.01 -4.13
N SER A 128 3.36 -9.73 -3.53
CA SER A 128 4.15 -10.76 -4.23
C SER A 128 4.52 -11.94 -3.34
N MET A 129 4.76 -13.09 -3.96
CA MET A 129 5.40 -14.24 -3.32
C MET A 129 6.89 -14.04 -3.12
N ARG A 130 7.52 -13.30 -4.02
CA ARG A 130 8.96 -13.08 -4.04
C ARG A 130 9.25 -11.68 -3.57
N TRP A 131 10.50 -11.45 -3.22
CA TRP A 131 10.97 -10.10 -2.96
C TRP A 131 10.84 -9.28 -4.26
N PRO A 132 9.97 -8.24 -4.30
CA PRO A 132 9.69 -7.55 -5.55
C PRO A 132 10.80 -6.59 -5.95
N SER A 133 10.88 -6.33 -7.25
CA SER A 133 11.82 -5.39 -7.86
C SER A 133 11.43 -3.96 -7.62
N PHE A 134 12.38 -3.06 -7.85
CA PHE A 134 12.06 -1.69 -8.22
C PHE A 134 11.02 -1.56 -9.35
N ARG A 135 10.22 -0.50 -9.26
CA ARG A 135 9.25 -0.04 -10.25
C ARG A 135 9.68 1.26 -10.94
N LYS A 136 10.44 1.14 -12.04
CA LYS A 136 10.96 2.28 -12.83
C LYS A 136 9.86 3.10 -13.48
N ASP A 137 8.90 2.38 -14.04
CA ASP A 137 7.70 2.93 -14.66
C ASP A 137 7.02 3.95 -13.74
N LEU A 138 6.78 3.55 -12.49
CA LEU A 138 6.12 4.39 -11.49
C LEU A 138 7.02 5.53 -11.01
N PHE A 139 8.32 5.29 -10.83
CA PHE A 139 9.28 6.33 -10.47
C PHE A 139 9.38 7.43 -11.53
N ASP A 140 9.50 7.05 -12.81
CA ASP A 140 9.54 7.99 -13.92
C ASP A 140 8.23 8.78 -14.02
N GLN A 141 7.08 8.10 -13.84
CA GLN A 141 5.76 8.74 -13.83
C GLN A 141 5.65 9.79 -12.73
N ALA A 142 6.12 9.49 -11.52
CA ALA A 142 6.06 10.41 -10.38
C ALA A 142 6.91 11.67 -10.60
N LEU A 143 8.01 11.58 -11.36
CA LEU A 143 8.93 12.69 -11.61
C LEU A 143 8.75 13.38 -12.96
N ALA A 144 7.93 12.82 -13.86
CA ALA A 144 7.67 13.33 -15.20
C ALA A 144 8.97 13.75 -15.91
N GLU A 145 9.04 14.96 -16.46
CA GLU A 145 10.22 15.48 -17.18
C GLU A 145 11.50 15.50 -16.33
N LYS A 146 11.40 15.63 -15.00
CA LYS A 146 12.58 15.63 -14.11
C LYS A 146 13.30 14.29 -14.11
N SER A 147 12.60 13.19 -14.42
CA SER A 147 13.20 11.85 -14.50
C SER A 147 14.31 11.75 -15.55
N LYS A 148 14.19 12.49 -16.67
CA LYS A 148 15.13 12.44 -17.80
C LYS A 148 16.55 12.91 -17.45
N SER A 149 16.69 13.76 -16.43
CA SER A 149 17.97 14.28 -15.96
C SER A 149 18.59 13.49 -14.80
N ILE A 150 17.88 12.49 -14.26
CA ILE A 150 18.33 11.76 -13.07
C ILE A 150 19.14 10.53 -13.49
N THR A 151 20.36 10.44 -12.98
CA THR A 151 21.20 9.24 -13.16
C THR A 151 20.90 8.24 -12.05
N LEU A 152 20.35 7.10 -12.42
CA LEU A 152 19.95 6.06 -11.47
C LEU A 152 21.16 5.31 -10.87
N SER A 153 21.15 4.98 -9.58
CA SER A 153 22.23 4.20 -8.94
C SER A 153 22.19 2.72 -9.37
N SER A 154 23.26 2.23 -10.01
CA SER A 154 23.53 0.86 -10.47
C SER A 154 22.43 0.12 -11.27
N PRO A 155 22.71 -0.29 -12.53
CA PRO A 155 21.89 -1.21 -13.32
C PRO A 155 21.57 -2.53 -12.63
N GLN A 156 22.33 -2.99 -11.63
CA GLN A 156 22.08 -4.29 -11.00
C GLN A 156 20.84 -4.30 -10.11
N MET A 157 20.42 -3.18 -9.50
CA MET A 157 19.12 -3.12 -8.82
C MET A 157 17.95 -3.02 -9.82
N TRP A 158 18.23 -2.56 -11.04
CA TRP A 158 17.25 -2.38 -12.12
C TRP A 158 17.12 -3.62 -13.03
N ASN A 159 18.20 -4.41 -13.16
CA ASN A 159 18.33 -5.55 -14.10
C ASN A 159 18.33 -6.93 -13.41
N SER A 160 18.25 -7.02 -12.09
CA SER A 160 18.40 -8.29 -11.36
C SER A 160 17.11 -9.09 -11.18
N ILE A 161 15.99 -8.67 -11.76
CA ILE A 161 14.71 -9.33 -11.53
C ILE A 161 14.21 -9.91 -12.88
N PRO A 162 14.31 -11.24 -13.06
CA PRO A 162 13.87 -11.94 -14.28
C PRO A 162 12.42 -11.67 -14.67
N GLU A 163 11.57 -11.29 -13.71
CA GLU A 163 10.18 -10.91 -13.93
C GLU A 163 10.02 -9.69 -14.86
N ASN A 164 11.00 -8.79 -14.95
CA ASN A 164 10.99 -7.68 -15.92
C ASN A 164 11.30 -8.13 -17.36
N GLU A 165 12.03 -9.23 -17.58
CA GLU A 165 12.11 -9.83 -18.92
C GLU A 165 10.79 -10.49 -19.32
N ALA A 166 10.08 -11.11 -18.37
CA ALA A 166 8.78 -11.72 -18.63
C ALA A 166 7.72 -10.66 -18.97
N ALA A 167 7.68 -9.54 -18.24
CA ALA A 167 6.78 -8.42 -18.53
C ALA A 167 7.09 -7.76 -19.89
N ARG A 168 8.37 -7.55 -20.25
CA ARG A 168 8.78 -7.04 -21.57
C ARG A 168 8.45 -7.99 -22.72
N LYS A 169 8.43 -9.30 -22.48
CA LYS A 169 8.00 -10.31 -23.47
C LYS A 169 6.49 -10.35 -23.63
N GLN A 170 5.74 -10.08 -22.56
CA GLN A 170 4.27 -10.17 -22.57
C GLN A 170 3.60 -8.90 -23.12
N PHE A 171 4.26 -7.75 -23.00
CA PHE A 171 3.79 -6.47 -23.55
C PHE A 171 4.96 -5.70 -24.21
N PRO A 172 5.34 -6.05 -25.44
CA PRO A 172 6.31 -5.26 -26.21
C PRO A 172 5.66 -3.97 -26.74
N ASP A 173 6.42 -2.88 -26.75
CA ASP A 173 6.06 -1.64 -27.46
C ASP A 173 5.76 -1.89 -28.95
#